data_AF-A0AAV1BRQ8-F1
#
_entry.id   AF-A0AAV1BRQ8-F1
#
_cell.length_a   1.000
_cell.length_b   1.000
_cell.length_c   1.000
_cell.angle_alpha   90.00
_cell.angle_beta   90.00
_cell.angle_gamma   90.00
#
_symmetry.space_group_name_H-M   'P 1'
#
loop_
_entity.id
_entity.type
_entity.pdbx_description
1 polymer ?
#
loop_
_entity_poly.entity_id
_entity_poly.type
_entity_poly.pdbx_seq_one_letter_code
_entity_poly.pdbx_strand_id
1 'polypeptide(L)'
;MYTTPFYRAVNHQLRDGKPSEDMKVVVEAMNKGLKRLAEHPDNVVKETLYRGINKVVDDKFIHKNFKLGEVYRDKTFVSATPDLSTVNATFTRHTVKSSKAKASAPVYQRSPLLEIESRSAVRVRQVSLSSAEEEGIFAPDTPFLVADKSRTDSGRWHIKLKEIDESDESSGL
;
A
#
# COMPACT_ATOMS: atom_id res chain seq x y z
N MET A 1 -8.05 12.91 -10.14
CA MET A 1 -8.31 13.60 -8.85
C MET A 1 -7.59 12.91 -7.70
N TYR A 2 -7.73 11.59 -7.50
CA TYR A 2 -6.99 10.88 -6.44
C TYR A 2 -5.47 10.89 -6.64
N THR A 3 -4.97 10.67 -7.87
CA THR A 3 -3.52 10.64 -8.18
C THR A 3 -2.81 12.02 -8.11
N THR A 4 -3.44 13.02 -7.50
CA THR A 4 -2.87 14.34 -7.19
C THR A 4 -2.64 14.46 -5.67
N PRO A 5 -2.17 15.59 -5.08
CA PRO A 5 -2.00 15.71 -3.62
C PRO A 5 -3.25 15.34 -2.79
N PHE A 6 -4.43 15.27 -3.41
CA PHE A 6 -5.69 14.85 -2.80
C PHE A 6 -5.67 13.44 -2.19
N TYR A 7 -4.85 12.49 -2.69
CA TYR A 7 -4.74 11.16 -2.06
C TYR A 7 -4.35 11.26 -0.57
N ARG A 8 -3.55 12.28 -0.20
CA ARG A 8 -3.10 12.48 1.18
C ARG A 8 -4.27 12.82 2.10
N ALA A 9 -5.17 13.69 1.64
CA ALA A 9 -6.33 14.11 2.42
C ALA A 9 -7.34 12.97 2.60
N VAL A 10 -7.64 12.22 1.53
CA VAL A 10 -8.52 11.05 1.58
C VAL A 10 -7.96 9.98 2.50
N ASN A 11 -6.72 9.56 2.28
CA ASN A 11 -6.08 8.50 3.07
C ASN A 11 -5.80 8.92 4.52
N HIS A 12 -5.75 10.21 4.84
CA HIS A 12 -5.65 10.67 6.24
C HIS A 12 -6.96 10.40 6.98
N GLN A 13 -8.09 10.91 6.47
CA GLN A 13 -9.38 10.78 7.12
C GLN A 13 -9.86 9.32 7.24
N LEU A 14 -9.57 8.50 6.22
CA LEU A 14 -9.86 7.08 6.25
C LEU A 14 -9.08 6.34 7.36
N ARG A 15 -7.81 6.70 7.61
CA ARG A 15 -7.03 6.12 8.71
C ARG A 15 -7.54 6.51 10.08
N ASP A 16 -8.06 7.73 10.22
CA ASP A 16 -8.63 8.22 11.48
C ASP A 16 -9.97 7.52 11.81
N GLY A 17 -10.55 6.78 10.86
CA GLY A 17 -11.78 6.01 11.03
C GLY A 17 -13.04 6.87 11.16
N LYS A 18 -12.93 8.19 10.96
CA LYS A 18 -14.03 9.16 11.09
C LYS A 18 -14.04 10.12 9.88
N PRO A 19 -14.27 9.62 8.66
CA PRO A 19 -14.39 10.48 7.49
C PRO A 19 -15.61 11.40 7.61
N SER A 20 -15.48 12.65 7.16
CA SER A 20 -16.62 13.57 7.04
C SER A 20 -17.66 13.04 6.04
N GLU A 21 -18.89 13.55 6.08
CA GLU A 21 -19.94 13.16 5.11
C GLU A 21 -19.51 13.43 3.66
N ASP A 22 -18.92 14.59 3.39
CA ASP A 22 -18.35 14.90 2.07
C ASP A 22 -17.28 13.90 1.65
N MET A 23 -16.43 13.47 2.60
CA MET A 23 -15.38 12.49 2.34
C MET A 23 -15.98 11.12 2.03
N LYS A 24 -17.06 10.71 2.71
CA LYS A 24 -17.77 9.45 2.39
C LYS A 24 -18.29 9.46 0.95
N VAL A 25 -18.88 10.56 0.50
CA VAL A 25 -19.35 10.73 -0.88
C VAL A 25 -18.19 10.60 -1.88
N VAL A 26 -17.04 11.22 -1.58
CA VAL A 26 -15.83 11.11 -2.41
C VAL A 26 -15.33 9.66 -2.48
N VAL A 27 -15.23 8.97 -1.34
CA VAL A 27 -14.78 7.57 -1.27
C VAL A 27 -15.73 6.65 -2.03
N GLU A 28 -17.04 6.84 -1.91
CA GLU A 28 -18.04 6.09 -2.65
C GLU A 28 -17.92 6.32 -4.16
N ALA A 29 -17.77 7.57 -4.59
CA ALA A 29 -17.57 7.90 -6.00
C ALA A 29 -16.28 7.28 -6.56
N MET A 30 -15.20 7.27 -5.78
CA MET A 30 -13.95 6.62 -6.16
C MET A 30 -14.12 5.11 -6.31
N ASN A 31 -14.75 4.43 -5.34
CA ASN A 31 -15.00 2.99 -5.42
C ASN A 31 -15.87 2.63 -6.64
N LYS A 32 -16.92 3.42 -6.92
CA LYS A 32 -17.72 3.26 -8.14
C LYS A 32 -16.89 3.46 -9.41
N GLY A 33 -15.98 4.43 -9.41
CA GLY A 33 -15.04 4.66 -10.51
C GLY A 33 -14.11 3.48 -10.76
N LEU A 34 -13.48 2.94 -9.71
CA LEU A 34 -12.62 1.76 -9.80
C LEU A 34 -13.40 0.54 -10.32
N LYS A 35 -14.62 0.32 -9.79
CA LYS A 35 -15.48 -0.78 -10.23
C LYS A 35 -15.79 -0.70 -11.72
N ARG A 36 -16.16 0.49 -12.23
CA ARG A 36 -16.42 0.70 -13.67
C ARG A 36 -15.18 0.47 -14.52
N LEU A 37 -14.02 0.95 -14.08
CA LEU A 37 -12.76 0.72 -14.80
C LEU A 37 -12.42 -0.77 -14.86
N ALA A 38 -12.68 -1.52 -13.78
CA ALA A 38 -12.44 -2.97 -13.70
C ALA A 38 -13.38 -3.81 -14.59
N GLU A 39 -14.48 -3.25 -15.12
CA GLU A 39 -15.33 -3.93 -16.12
C GLU A 39 -14.56 -4.19 -17.42
N HIS A 40 -13.50 -3.43 -17.69
CA HIS A 40 -12.54 -3.72 -18.75
C HIS A 40 -11.41 -4.60 -18.21
N PRO A 41 -11.25 -5.84 -18.69
CA PRO A 41 -10.24 -6.77 -18.15
C PRO A 41 -8.80 -6.25 -18.22
N ASP A 42 -8.47 -5.44 -19.23
CA ASP A 42 -7.13 -4.86 -19.42
C ASP A 42 -6.77 -3.84 -18.32
N ASN A 43 -7.77 -3.29 -17.63
CA ASN A 43 -7.55 -2.41 -16.50
C ASN A 43 -7.32 -3.17 -15.19
N VAL A 44 -7.56 -4.49 -15.15
CA VAL A 44 -7.35 -5.30 -13.94
C VAL A 44 -5.92 -5.83 -13.93
N VAL A 45 -5.17 -5.49 -12.90
CA VAL A 45 -3.78 -5.90 -12.71
C VAL A 45 -3.76 -7.29 -12.05
N LYS A 46 -3.25 -8.27 -12.78
CA LYS A 46 -3.06 -9.66 -12.31
C LYS A 46 -1.59 -10.06 -12.29
N GLU A 47 -0.76 -9.15 -11.80
CA GLU A 47 0.69 -9.32 -11.69
C GLU A 47 1.17 -8.82 -10.32
N THR A 48 2.46 -8.99 -10.04
CA THR A 48 3.07 -8.49 -8.80
C THR A 48 3.18 -6.97 -8.84
N LEU A 49 2.69 -6.32 -7.78
CA LEU A 49 2.78 -4.90 -7.56
C LEU A 49 3.64 -4.58 -6.34
N TYR A 50 4.31 -3.43 -6.37
CA TYR A 50 5.24 -3.00 -5.34
C TYR A 50 4.83 -1.65 -4.75
N ARG A 51 4.97 -1.52 -3.42
CA ARG A 51 4.69 -0.28 -2.70
C ARG A 51 5.66 -0.06 -1.56
N GLY A 52 6.04 1.19 -1.34
CA GLY A 52 6.66 1.65 -0.11
C GLY A 52 5.64 2.18 0.89
N ILE A 53 5.81 1.88 2.17
CA ILE A 53 4.97 2.45 3.23
C ILE A 53 5.25 3.96 3.43
N ASN A 54 6.38 4.46 2.90
CA ASN A 54 6.82 5.86 2.94
C ASN A 54 6.74 6.51 4.34
N LYS A 55 6.95 5.66 5.35
CA LYS A 55 7.10 6.03 6.77
C LYS A 55 8.22 5.20 7.39
N VAL A 56 8.91 5.80 8.36
CA VAL A 56 9.73 5.06 9.31
C VAL A 56 8.78 4.30 10.23
N VAL A 57 8.96 3.00 10.30
CA VAL A 57 8.19 2.13 11.18
C VAL A 57 9.14 1.20 11.91
N ASP A 58 8.89 0.98 13.20
CA ASP A 58 9.68 0.07 14.01
C ASP A 58 9.22 -1.38 13.83
N ASP A 59 9.99 -2.32 14.39
CA ASP A 59 9.66 -3.73 14.34
C ASP A 59 8.30 -4.00 15.01
N LYS A 60 7.96 -3.25 16.07
CA LYS A 60 6.66 -3.35 16.76
C LYS A 60 5.49 -3.06 15.82
N PHE A 61 5.57 -2.02 15.01
CA PHE A 61 4.57 -1.72 13.98
C PHE A 61 4.45 -2.88 12.99
N ILE A 62 5.57 -3.41 12.53
CA ILE A 62 5.59 -4.48 11.53
C ILE A 62 4.98 -5.78 12.07
N HIS A 63 5.30 -6.16 13.31
CA HIS A 63 4.70 -7.34 13.94
C HIS A 63 3.24 -7.14 14.32
N LYS A 64 2.82 -5.92 14.65
CA LYS A 64 1.42 -5.63 14.96
C LYS A 64 0.52 -5.67 13.72
N ASN A 65 0.97 -5.09 12.61
CA ASN A 65 0.12 -4.88 11.43
C ASN A 65 0.24 -5.99 10.37
N PHE A 66 1.40 -6.66 10.29
CA PHE A 66 1.64 -7.71 9.29
C PHE A 66 2.01 -9.01 9.99
N LYS A 67 1.01 -9.72 10.49
CA LYS A 67 1.22 -11.01 11.16
C LYS A 67 1.15 -12.13 10.13
N LEU A 68 2.17 -12.97 10.11
CA LEU A 68 2.30 -14.05 9.15
C LEU A 68 1.09 -14.99 9.22
N GLY A 69 0.50 -15.32 8.07
CA GLY A 69 -0.70 -16.16 7.97
C GLY A 69 -2.02 -15.48 8.34
N GLU A 70 -2.00 -14.24 8.85
CA GLU A 70 -3.23 -13.46 9.07
C GLU A 70 -3.56 -12.57 7.87
N VAL A 71 -4.83 -12.15 7.79
CA VAL A 71 -5.29 -11.19 6.79
C VAL A 71 -4.98 -9.75 7.25
N TYR A 72 -4.31 -9.02 6.37
CA TYR A 72 -4.09 -7.59 6.46
C TYR A 72 -5.12 -6.83 5.60
N ARG A 73 -5.67 -5.74 6.15
CA ARG A 73 -6.57 -4.81 5.46
C ARG A 73 -6.11 -3.38 5.73
N ASP A 74 -5.82 -2.62 4.67
CA ASP A 74 -5.59 -1.19 4.79
C ASP A 74 -6.93 -0.46 4.70
N LYS A 75 -7.23 0.40 5.67
CA LYS A 75 -8.47 1.21 5.67
C LYS A 75 -8.50 2.26 4.56
N THR A 76 -7.42 2.42 3.82
CA THR A 76 -7.24 3.40 2.75
C THR A 76 -7.08 2.74 1.40
N PHE A 77 -7.25 3.53 0.35
CA PHE A 77 -6.82 3.13 -0.98
C PHE A 77 -5.30 2.89 -0.98
N VAL A 78 -4.90 1.71 -1.45
CA VAL A 78 -3.50 1.34 -1.60
C VAL A 78 -3.13 1.51 -3.06
N SER A 79 -2.06 2.24 -3.34
CA SER A 79 -1.56 2.38 -4.70
C SER A 79 -0.17 1.77 -4.85
N ALA A 80 0.04 1.03 -5.93
CA ALA A 80 1.24 0.24 -6.13
C ALA A 80 1.60 0.21 -7.61
N THR A 81 2.86 -0.10 -7.90
CA THR A 81 3.39 -0.08 -9.27
C THR A 81 4.04 -1.42 -9.59
N PRO A 82 3.95 -1.92 -10.84
CA PRO A 82 4.70 -3.10 -11.25
C PRO A 82 6.21 -2.83 -11.33
N ASP A 83 6.61 -1.55 -11.35
CA ASP A 83 8.01 -1.16 -11.44
C ASP A 83 8.68 -1.03 -10.06
N LEU A 84 9.36 -2.11 -9.65
CA LEU A 84 10.17 -2.13 -8.43
C LEU A 84 11.28 -1.05 -8.42
N SER A 85 11.80 -0.65 -9.59
CA SER A 85 12.86 0.35 -9.68
C SER A 85 12.36 1.74 -9.28
N THR A 86 11.14 2.10 -9.70
CA THR A 86 10.44 3.31 -9.26
C THR A 86 10.29 3.35 -7.75
N VAL A 87 9.86 2.24 -7.12
CA VAL A 87 9.72 2.20 -5.67
C VAL A 87 11.10 2.38 -5.01
N ASN A 88 12.10 1.61 -5.45
CA ASN A 88 13.48 1.70 -4.96
C ASN A 88 14.11 3.10 -5.10
N ALA A 89 13.80 3.84 -6.17
CA ALA A 89 14.29 5.20 -6.41
C ALA A 89 13.56 6.26 -5.56
N THR A 90 12.28 6.06 -5.29
CA THR A 90 11.43 7.02 -4.54
C THR A 90 11.43 6.79 -3.03
N PHE A 91 12.00 5.68 -2.54
CA PHE A 91 12.10 5.43 -1.10
C PHE A 91 12.83 6.56 -0.38
N THR A 92 12.09 7.27 0.46
CA THR A 92 12.64 8.17 1.44
C THR A 92 13.59 7.40 2.36
N ARG A 93 14.90 7.62 2.18
CA ARG A 93 15.87 7.43 3.26
C ARG A 93 15.49 8.41 4.36
N HIS A 94 14.76 7.93 5.37
CA HIS A 94 14.45 8.77 6.50
C HIS A 94 15.64 8.77 7.46
N THR A 95 16.15 9.96 7.75
CA THR A 95 17.16 10.18 8.77
C THR A 95 16.50 10.08 10.14
N VAL A 96 16.83 9.05 10.92
CA VAL A 96 16.36 8.96 12.31
C VAL A 96 17.44 9.55 13.21
N LYS A 97 17.09 10.57 14.02
CA LYS A 97 17.99 11.07 15.07
C LYS A 97 18.02 10.02 16.20
N SER A 98 19.17 9.39 16.40
CA SER A 98 19.39 8.53 17.58
C SER A 98 19.28 9.38 18.85
N SER A 99 18.35 9.05 19.74
CA SER A 99 18.22 9.68 21.07
C SER A 99 19.21 9.14 22.10
N LYS A 100 20.03 8.15 21.74
CA LYS A 100 21.06 7.56 22.58
C LYS A 100 22.29 7.20 21.76
N ALA A 101 23.14 8.18 21.49
CA ALA A 101 24.60 8.02 21.44
C ALA A 101 25.24 9.33 21.01
N LYS A 102 26.22 9.80 21.80
CA LYS A 102 27.23 10.74 21.34
C LYS A 102 27.83 10.20 20.02
N ALA A 103 27.85 11.05 18.98
CA ALA A 103 28.73 10.93 17.82
C ALA A 103 28.70 9.61 16.99
N SER A 104 27.52 9.04 16.69
CA SER A 104 27.41 8.04 15.63
C SER A 104 26.55 8.57 14.47
N ALA A 105 26.97 8.24 13.24
CA ALA A 105 26.39 8.67 11.98
C ALA A 105 24.85 8.49 11.92
N PRO A 106 24.13 9.26 11.08
CA PRO A 106 22.69 9.12 10.92
C PRO A 106 22.31 7.66 10.63
N VAL A 107 21.41 7.10 11.44
CA VAL A 107 20.81 5.79 11.18
C VAL A 107 19.71 6.01 10.16
N TYR A 108 19.95 5.54 8.93
CA TYR A 108 18.95 5.57 7.87
C TYR A 108 18.07 4.32 7.99
N GLN A 109 16.80 4.51 8.31
CA GLN A 109 15.84 3.41 8.24
C GLN A 109 15.11 3.49 6.90
N ARG A 110 15.26 2.43 6.09
CA ARG A 110 14.53 2.29 4.83
C ARG A 110 13.08 1.90 5.14
N SER A 111 12.14 2.57 4.49
CA SER A 111 10.73 2.21 4.64
C SER A 111 10.48 0.78 4.12
N PRO A 112 9.58 0.00 4.73
CA PRO A 112 9.29 -1.37 4.30
C PRO A 112 8.85 -1.46 2.84
N LEU A 113 9.22 -2.58 2.19
CA LEU A 113 8.66 -3.01 0.91
C LEU A 113 7.40 -3.84 1.15
N LEU A 114 6.35 -3.52 0.42
CA LEU A 114 5.25 -4.44 0.16
C LEU A 114 5.43 -4.97 -1.28
N GLU A 115 5.46 -6.29 -1.41
CA GLU A 115 5.35 -7.04 -2.66
C GLU A 115 3.98 -7.72 -2.64
N ILE A 116 3.13 -7.42 -3.63
CA ILE A 116 1.70 -7.75 -3.60
C ILE A 116 1.37 -8.58 -4.83
N GLU A 117 0.96 -9.83 -4.67
CA GLU A 117 0.33 -10.62 -5.73
C GLU A 117 -1.10 -10.12 -5.94
N SER A 118 -1.31 -9.33 -6.99
CA SER A 118 -2.61 -8.68 -7.24
C SER A 118 -3.55 -9.55 -8.08
N ARG A 119 -4.85 -9.40 -7.81
CA ARG A 119 -5.97 -9.99 -8.55
C ARG A 119 -6.99 -8.94 -8.97
N SER A 120 -7.15 -7.84 -8.21
CA SER A 120 -8.19 -6.84 -8.45
C SER A 120 -7.70 -5.38 -8.54
N ALA A 121 -6.40 -5.10 -8.39
CA ALA A 121 -5.95 -3.71 -8.50
C ALA A 121 -6.31 -3.15 -9.88
N VAL A 122 -6.73 -1.89 -9.90
CA VAL A 122 -7.23 -1.25 -11.11
C VAL A 122 -6.18 -0.27 -11.63
N ARG A 123 -5.76 -0.44 -12.88
CA ARG A 123 -4.92 0.52 -13.60
C ARG A 123 -5.70 1.81 -13.78
N VAL A 124 -5.12 2.92 -13.35
CA VAL A 124 -5.76 4.25 -13.46
C VAL A 124 -5.09 5.18 -14.46
N ARG A 125 -4.20 4.65 -15.32
CA ARG A 125 -3.46 5.42 -16.32
C ARG A 125 -4.34 6.36 -17.15
N GLN A 126 -5.52 5.89 -17.57
CA GLN A 126 -6.46 6.66 -18.41
C GLN A 126 -7.05 7.89 -17.69
N VAL A 127 -7.03 7.91 -16.36
CA VAL A 127 -7.63 8.97 -15.54
C VAL A 127 -6.62 9.65 -14.60
N SER A 128 -5.34 9.24 -14.66
CA SER A 128 -4.26 9.81 -13.89
C SER A 128 -3.68 11.04 -14.57
N LEU A 129 -3.29 12.04 -13.79
CA LEU A 129 -2.54 13.20 -14.29
C LEU A 129 -1.08 12.86 -14.62
N SER A 130 -0.58 11.72 -14.14
CA SER A 130 0.72 11.16 -14.51
C SER A 130 0.48 9.90 -15.33
N SER A 131 0.46 10.04 -16.66
CA SER A 131 0.22 8.94 -17.60
C SER A 131 1.41 7.99 -17.76
N ALA A 132 2.55 8.33 -17.13
CA ALA A 132 3.79 7.55 -17.14
C ALA A 132 3.83 6.48 -16.04
N GLU A 133 3.01 6.61 -15.00
CA GLU A 133 2.98 5.65 -13.90
C GLU A 133 1.92 4.57 -14.19
N GLU A 134 2.36 3.33 -14.38
CA GLU A 134 1.50 2.13 -14.48
C GLU A 134 0.95 1.76 -13.09
N GLU A 135 0.33 2.71 -12.41
CA GLU A 135 -0.15 2.56 -11.04
C GLU A 135 -1.45 1.72 -11.01
N GLY A 136 -1.45 0.68 -10.17
CA GLY A 136 -2.62 -0.07 -9.76
C GLY A 136 -3.14 0.43 -8.41
N ILE A 137 -4.45 0.66 -8.33
CA ILE A 137 -5.13 1.06 -7.09
C ILE A 137 -5.99 -0.09 -6.57
N PHE A 138 -5.79 -0.45 -5.31
CA PHE A 138 -6.67 -1.31 -4.54
C PHE A 138 -7.67 -0.46 -3.75
N ALA A 139 -8.89 -0.99 -3.61
CA ALA A 139 -9.92 -0.37 -2.79
C ALA A 139 -9.57 -0.44 -1.30
N PRO A 140 -10.19 0.41 -0.45
CA PRO A 140 -10.08 0.26 0.99
C PRO A 140 -10.57 -1.11 1.43
N ASP A 141 -9.92 -1.65 2.45
CA ASP A 141 -10.24 -2.95 3.06
C ASP A 141 -10.07 -4.16 2.14
N THR A 142 -9.43 -4.03 0.96
CA THR A 142 -9.02 -5.20 0.17
C THR A 142 -8.23 -6.19 1.05
N PRO A 143 -8.60 -7.47 1.11
CA PRO A 143 -7.96 -8.45 1.96
C PRO A 143 -6.66 -8.98 1.34
N PHE A 144 -5.60 -8.99 2.15
CA PHE A 144 -4.31 -9.54 1.78
C PHE A 144 -3.83 -10.54 2.82
N LEU A 145 -3.59 -11.78 2.42
CA LEU A 145 -2.86 -12.73 3.27
C LEU A 145 -1.40 -12.30 3.39
N VAL A 146 -0.89 -12.19 4.62
CA VAL A 146 0.54 -11.97 4.86
C VAL A 146 1.29 -13.30 4.67
N ALA A 147 1.82 -13.50 3.47
CA ALA A 147 2.43 -14.76 3.05
C ALA A 147 3.89 -14.92 3.51
N ASP A 148 4.65 -13.83 3.56
CA ASP A 148 6.01 -13.81 4.09
C ASP A 148 6.34 -12.45 4.71
N LYS A 149 7.30 -12.47 5.64
CA LYS A 149 7.84 -11.28 6.25
C LYS A 149 9.28 -11.49 6.70
N SER A 150 10.21 -10.88 5.98
CA SER A 150 11.64 -11.03 6.21
C SER A 150 12.34 -9.68 6.27
N ARG A 151 13.52 -9.65 6.91
CA ARG A 151 14.38 -8.47 6.95
C ARG A 151 15.55 -8.70 6.01
N THR A 152 15.70 -7.82 5.03
CA THR A 152 16.84 -7.84 4.11
C THR A 152 18.14 -7.47 4.83
N ASP A 153 19.28 -7.80 4.23
CA ASP A 153 20.61 -7.43 4.74
C ASP A 153 20.77 -5.91 4.93
N SER A 154 20.02 -5.12 4.15
CA SER A 154 19.97 -3.66 4.29
C SER A 154 19.17 -3.17 5.52
N GLY A 155 18.67 -4.08 6.35
CA GLY A 155 17.84 -3.80 7.52
C GLY A 155 16.38 -3.44 7.18
N ARG A 156 16.01 -3.45 5.90
CA ARG A 156 14.67 -3.14 5.39
C ARG A 156 13.76 -4.36 5.53
N TRP A 157 12.55 -4.13 6.04
CA TRP A 157 11.47 -5.13 6.01
C TRP A 157 10.94 -5.33 4.60
N HIS A 158 10.81 -6.59 4.21
CA HIS A 158 10.13 -7.03 3.00
C HIS A 158 8.93 -7.88 3.43
N ILE A 159 7.73 -7.45 3.05
CA ILE A 159 6.47 -8.11 3.36
C ILE A 159 5.85 -8.57 2.05
N LYS A 160 5.57 -9.86 1.94
CA LYS A 160 4.84 -10.42 0.81
C LYS A 160 3.38 -10.57 1.16
N LEU A 161 2.54 -10.01 0.31
CA LEU A 161 1.10 -9.98 0.44
C LEU A 161 0.49 -10.72 -0.74
N LYS A 162 -0.48 -11.58 -0.47
CA LYS A 162 -1.27 -12.23 -1.52
C LYS A 162 -2.70 -11.74 -1.41
N GLU A 163 -3.22 -11.12 -2.47
CA GLU A 163 -4.63 -10.76 -2.53
C GLU A 163 -5.48 -12.04 -2.54
N ILE A 164 -6.46 -12.10 -1.65
CA ILE A 164 -7.39 -13.24 -1.52
C ILE A 164 -8.82 -12.77 -1.78
N ASP A 165 -9.72 -13.69 -2.11
CA ASP A 165 -11.14 -13.37 -2.14
C ASP A 165 -11.70 -13.41 -0.71
N GLU A 166 -12.74 -12.62 -0.41
CA GLU A 166 -13.36 -12.65 0.94
C GLU A 166 -13.91 -14.04 1.31
N SER A 167 -14.28 -14.85 0.31
CA SER A 167 -14.70 -16.25 0.51
C SER A 167 -13.56 -17.14 1.03
N ASP A 168 -12.31 -16.83 0.69
CA ASP A 168 -11.15 -17.64 1.04
C ASP A 168 -10.80 -17.50 2.54
N GLU A 169 -11.28 -16.44 3.20
CA GLU A 169 -11.09 -16.23 4.66
C GLU A 169 -11.78 -17.32 5.50
N SER A 170 -12.88 -17.88 5.00
CA SER A 170 -13.70 -18.88 5.72
C SER A 170 -13.14 -20.31 5.65
N SER A 171 -12.17 -20.55 4.78
CA SER A 171 -11.64 -21.90 4.49
C SER A 171 -10.41 -22.27 5.33
N GLY A 172 -9.89 -21.31 6.12
CA GLY A 172 -8.65 -21.44 6.89
C GLY A 172 -8.85 -21.58 8.41
N LEU A 173 -10.07 -21.84 8.88
CA LEU A 173 -10.40 -22.14 10.28
C LEU A 173 -10.73 -23.62 10.48
#